data_AF-A0A037ZFN8-F1
#
_entry.id   AF-A0A037ZFN8-F1
#
_cell.length_a   1.000
_cell.length_b   1.000
_cell.length_c   1.000
_cell.angle_alpha   90.00
_cell.angle_beta   90.00
_cell.angle_gamma   90.00
#
_symmetry.space_group_name_H-M   'P 1'
#
loop_
_entity.id
_entity.type
_entity.pdbx_description
1 polymer ?
#
loop_
_entity_poly.entity_id
_entity_poly.type
_entity_poly.pdbx_seq_one_letter_code
_entity_poly.pdbx_strand_id
1 'polypeptide(L)'
;MEQVLEITDGGVDLAVELAGSVPALEFGWNITRRGGTCVTAGLPHPSKALSVPAAALSVSEKTLRGSYVGSCVPKRDIPRFADLMMQGRLPIEKLMTHTLSLDEINEGFERLAEGAAIRQVITFDQD
;
A
#
# COMPACT_ATOMS: atom_id res chain seq x y z
N MET A 1 4.05 -9.60 15.20
CA MET A 1 3.81 -8.40 16.02
C MET A 1 4.95 -8.24 17.01
N GLU A 2 5.19 -9.23 17.86
CA GLU A 2 6.30 -9.27 18.83
C GLU A 2 7.65 -8.86 18.22
N GLN A 3 8.05 -9.47 17.10
CA GLN A 3 9.28 -9.11 16.38
C GLN A 3 9.36 -7.62 16.01
N VAL A 4 8.25 -7.00 15.58
CA VAL A 4 8.23 -5.57 15.24
C VAL A 4 8.38 -4.73 16.50
N LEU A 5 7.66 -5.09 17.58
CA LEU A 5 7.76 -4.36 18.84
C LEU A 5 9.16 -4.44 19.44
N GLU A 6 9.82 -5.59 19.33
CA GLU A 6 11.19 -5.80 19.81
C GLU A 6 12.20 -4.92 19.05
N ILE A 7 12.21 -4.96 17.72
CA ILE A 7 13.18 -4.18 16.93
C ILE A 7 12.90 -2.66 16.92
N THR A 8 11.72 -2.23 17.37
CA THR A 8 11.31 -0.81 17.42
C THR A 8 11.13 -0.26 18.82
N ASP A 9 11.47 -1.05 19.85
CA ASP A 9 11.29 -0.67 21.26
C ASP A 9 9.88 -0.17 21.59
N GLY A 10 8.86 -0.94 21.18
CA GLY A 10 7.47 -0.68 21.52
C GLY A 10 6.58 -0.11 20.41
N GLY A 11 7.06 -0.09 19.16
CA GLY A 11 6.24 0.13 17.97
C GLY A 11 6.72 1.28 17.05
N VAL A 12 6.13 1.32 15.85
CA VAL A 12 6.51 2.27 14.78
C VAL A 12 5.82 3.64 14.92
N ASP A 13 6.49 4.70 14.43
CA ASP A 13 5.89 6.03 14.22
C ASP A 13 4.71 5.96 13.28
N LEU A 14 4.91 5.20 12.20
CA LEU A 14 4.05 5.14 11.04
C LEU A 14 3.95 3.68 10.59
N ALA A 15 2.75 3.11 10.66
CA ALA A 15 2.42 1.86 10.00
C ALA A 15 1.64 2.17 8.71
N VAL A 16 2.05 1.57 7.58
CA VAL A 16 1.33 1.71 6.30
C VAL A 16 0.86 0.34 5.84
N GLU A 17 -0.45 0.16 5.78
CA GLU A 17 -1.09 -1.08 5.35
C GLU A 17 -1.52 -1.00 3.88
N LEU A 18 -1.07 -1.97 3.09
CA LEU A 18 -1.24 -2.04 1.63
C LEU A 18 -1.73 -3.41 1.13
N ALA A 19 -2.05 -4.34 2.03
CA ALA A 19 -2.50 -5.69 1.70
C ALA A 19 -4.01 -5.75 1.41
N GLY A 20 -4.80 -4.77 1.86
CA GLY A 20 -6.25 -4.73 1.66
C GLY A 20 -7.00 -5.78 2.46
N SER A 21 -6.51 -6.14 3.66
CA SER A 21 -7.19 -7.10 4.53
C SER A 21 -7.35 -6.56 5.95
N VAL A 22 -8.47 -6.89 6.61
CA VAL A 22 -8.70 -6.49 8.01
C VAL A 22 -7.59 -7.00 8.95
N PRO A 23 -7.12 -8.26 8.86
CA PRO A 23 -6.03 -8.72 9.72
C PRO A 23 -4.73 -7.91 9.55
N ALA A 24 -4.40 -7.49 8.33
CA ALA A 24 -3.23 -6.64 8.08
C ALA A 24 -3.40 -5.25 8.69
N LEU A 25 -4.61 -4.69 8.63
CA LEU A 25 -4.91 -3.38 9.23
C LEU A 25 -4.91 -3.43 10.76
N GLU A 26 -5.49 -4.48 11.35
CA GLU A 26 -5.41 -4.74 12.79
C GLU A 26 -3.96 -4.90 13.26
N PHE A 27 -3.15 -5.63 12.48
CA PHE A 27 -1.72 -5.74 12.75
C PHE A 27 -1.05 -4.37 12.73
N GLY A 28 -1.26 -3.57 11.66
CA GLY A 28 -0.73 -2.22 11.52
C GLY A 28 -1.10 -1.30 12.69
N TRP A 29 -2.38 -1.34 13.10
CA TRP A 29 -2.87 -0.59 14.26
C TRP A 29 -2.16 -1.00 15.55
N ASN A 30 -1.97 -2.30 15.79
CA ASN A 30 -1.38 -2.84 17.00
C ASN A 30 0.14 -2.60 17.09
N ILE A 31 0.87 -2.60 15.97
CA ILE A 31 2.31 -2.28 15.94
C ILE A 31 2.61 -0.78 15.93
N THR A 32 1.61 0.07 15.65
CA THR A 32 1.77 1.53 15.78
C THR A 32 1.93 1.87 17.26
N ARG A 33 2.87 2.72 17.62
CA ARG A 33 3.04 3.10 19.04
C ARG A 33 2.05 4.19 19.48
N ARG A 34 2.05 4.53 20.77
CA ARG A 34 1.27 5.67 21.29
C ARG A 34 1.70 6.98 20.63
N GLY A 35 0.75 7.82 20.23
CA GLY A 35 1.01 9.04 19.45
C GLY A 35 1.35 8.80 17.97
N GLY A 36 1.47 7.54 17.54
CA GLY A 36 1.82 7.19 16.16
C GLY A 36 0.63 7.23 15.20
N THR A 37 0.91 7.02 13.91
CA THR A 37 -0.10 7.00 12.85
C THR A 37 -0.14 5.64 12.15
N CYS A 38 -1.34 5.06 12.06
CA CYS A 38 -1.61 3.94 11.18
C CYS A 38 -2.35 4.45 9.94
N VAL A 39 -1.77 4.24 8.76
CA VAL A 39 -2.36 4.58 7.46
C VAL A 39 -2.77 3.29 6.75
N THR A 40 -3.97 3.26 6.19
CA THR A 40 -4.38 2.22 5.22
C THR A 40 -4.60 2.84 3.86
N ALA A 41 -4.00 2.23 2.84
CA ALA A 41 -4.36 2.46 1.44
C ALA A 41 -4.85 1.17 0.75
N GLY A 42 -4.83 0.04 1.46
CA GLY A 42 -5.52 -1.17 1.04
C GLY A 42 -7.04 -0.99 1.08
N LEU A 43 -7.74 -1.72 0.20
CA LEU A 43 -9.21 -1.69 0.12
C LEU A 43 -9.77 -3.08 0.50
N PRO A 44 -10.04 -3.33 1.80
CA PRO A 44 -10.71 -4.57 2.20
C PRO A 44 -12.14 -4.63 1.66
N HIS A 45 -12.69 -5.85 1.61
CA HIS A 45 -14.07 -6.07 1.19
C HIS A 45 -15.03 -5.17 2.00
N PRO A 46 -15.99 -4.47 1.36
CA PRO A 46 -16.78 -3.41 1.99
C PRO A 46 -17.68 -3.86 3.15
N SER A 47 -18.01 -5.16 3.24
CA SER A 47 -18.76 -5.74 4.36
C SER A 47 -17.92 -6.05 5.60
N LYS A 48 -16.59 -5.93 5.52
CA LYS A 48 -15.67 -6.21 6.63
C LYS A 48 -15.41 -4.92 7.40
N ALA A 49 -15.34 -5.04 8.71
CA ALA A 49 -15.12 -3.91 9.61
C ALA A 49 -13.82 -4.10 10.39
N LEU A 50 -13.12 -2.99 10.62
CA LEU A 50 -12.07 -2.90 11.63
C LEU A 50 -12.72 -2.56 12.98
N SER A 51 -12.41 -3.30 14.03
CA SER A 51 -12.88 -3.00 15.38
C SER A 51 -11.76 -2.36 16.21
N VAL A 52 -11.91 -1.06 16.51
CA VAL A 52 -10.99 -0.33 17.40
C VAL A 52 -11.77 0.15 18.62
N PRO A 53 -11.40 -0.29 19.85
CA PRO A 53 -12.00 0.26 21.06
C PRO A 53 -11.77 1.77 21.16
N ALA A 54 -12.85 2.55 21.29
CA ALA A 54 -12.77 4.03 21.32
C ALA A 54 -11.89 4.56 22.47
N ALA A 55 -11.91 3.89 23.63
CA ALA A 55 -11.04 4.21 24.75
C ALA A 55 -9.56 3.98 24.41
N ALA A 56 -9.24 2.88 23.69
CA ALA A 56 -7.87 2.61 23.26
C ALA A 56 -7.37 3.67 22.27
N LEU A 57 -8.22 4.11 21.33
CA LEU A 57 -7.90 5.21 20.42
C LEU A 57 -7.54 6.49 21.20
N SER A 58 -8.36 6.86 22.19
CA SER A 58 -8.15 8.08 22.97
C SER A 58 -6.93 8.00 23.90
N VAL A 59 -6.77 6.92 24.66
CA VAL A 59 -5.66 6.74 25.63
C VAL A 59 -4.31 6.59 24.95
N SER A 60 -4.29 5.96 23.77
CA SER A 60 -3.04 5.78 23.01
C SER A 60 -2.68 7.00 22.17
N GLU A 61 -3.58 7.98 22.02
CA GLU A 61 -3.42 9.17 21.16
C GLU A 61 -2.96 8.81 19.73
N LYS A 62 -3.34 7.64 19.23
CA LYS A 62 -3.00 7.18 17.88
C LYS A 62 -3.88 7.87 16.85
N THR A 63 -3.34 8.03 15.64
CA THR A 63 -4.12 8.40 14.45
C THR A 63 -4.37 7.17 13.59
N LEU A 64 -5.62 6.94 13.20
CA LEU A 64 -5.98 5.99 12.14
C LEU A 64 -6.47 6.77 10.92
N ARG A 65 -5.81 6.60 9.77
CA ARG A 65 -6.04 7.43 8.58
C ARG A 65 -6.20 6.58 7.31
N GLY A 66 -7.24 6.86 6.55
CA GLY A 66 -7.35 6.36 5.17
C GLY A 66 -6.51 7.18 4.20
N SER A 67 -5.97 6.54 3.17
CA SER A 67 -5.25 7.20 2.07
C SER A 67 -5.74 6.67 0.73
N TYR A 68 -6.71 7.36 0.14
CA TYR A 68 -7.23 7.02 -1.17
C TYR A 68 -6.36 7.66 -2.27
N VAL A 69 -5.84 6.84 -3.20
CA VAL A 69 -4.90 7.28 -4.25
C VAL A 69 -3.70 8.03 -3.66
N GLY A 70 -3.17 7.58 -2.51
CA GLY A 70 -2.05 8.24 -1.84
C GLY A 70 -2.38 9.63 -1.26
N SER A 71 -3.66 9.98 -1.12
CA SER A 71 -4.11 11.35 -0.82
C SER A 71 -3.62 12.38 -1.85
N CYS A 72 -3.33 11.94 -3.08
CA CYS A 72 -2.75 12.78 -4.10
C CYS A 72 -3.79 13.73 -4.70
N VAL A 73 -3.31 14.87 -5.20
CA VAL A 73 -4.04 15.74 -6.13
C VAL A 73 -3.48 15.44 -7.52
N PRO A 74 -4.17 14.66 -8.38
CA PRO A 74 -3.58 14.12 -9.61
C PRO A 74 -2.93 15.19 -10.51
N LYS A 75 -3.63 16.31 -10.73
CA LYS A 75 -3.15 17.43 -11.55
C LYS A 75 -1.84 18.04 -11.05
N ARG A 76 -1.57 17.96 -9.75
CA ARG A 76 -0.38 18.51 -9.09
C ARG A 76 0.71 17.46 -8.93
N ASP A 77 0.34 16.25 -8.52
CA ASP A 77 1.29 15.26 -8.01
C ASP A 77 1.81 14.31 -9.09
N ILE A 78 0.98 13.97 -10.09
CA ILE A 78 1.44 13.09 -11.20
C ILE A 78 2.60 13.72 -11.98
N PRO A 79 2.56 15.01 -12.39
CA PRO A 79 3.71 15.64 -13.05
C PRO A 79 4.98 15.58 -12.20
N ARG A 80 4.86 15.77 -10.88
CA ARG A 80 6.01 15.68 -9.95
C ARG A 80 6.57 14.27 -9.85
N PHE A 81 5.73 13.24 -9.86
CA PHE A 81 6.20 11.86 -9.86
C PHE A 81 6.93 11.51 -11.17
N ALA A 82 6.43 12.02 -12.31
CA ALA A 82 7.11 11.88 -13.60
C ALA A 82 8.48 12.59 -13.60
N ASP A 83 8.56 13.81 -13.07
CA ASP A 83 9.83 14.53 -12.92
C ASP A 83 10.83 13.75 -12.05
N LEU A 84 10.37 13.19 -10.92
CA LEU A 84 11.21 12.35 -10.04
C LEU A 84 11.68 11.08 -10.75
N MET A 85 10.84 10.47 -11.57
CA MET A 85 11.20 9.31 -12.40
C MET A 85 12.26 9.69 -13.42
N MET A 86 12.08 10.78 -14.17
CA MET A 86 13.04 11.26 -15.17
C MET A 86 14.39 11.65 -14.55
N GLN A 87 14.39 12.09 -13.29
CA GLN A 87 15.60 12.38 -12.51
C GLN A 87 16.25 11.13 -11.91
N GLY A 88 15.68 9.93 -12.10
CA GLY A 88 16.14 8.68 -11.48
C GLY A 88 15.92 8.59 -9.97
N ARG A 89 15.12 9.50 -9.39
CA ARG A 89 14.81 9.56 -7.95
C ARG A 89 13.61 8.70 -7.57
N LEU A 90 12.83 8.27 -8.55
CA LEU A 90 11.72 7.35 -8.39
C LEU A 90 11.80 6.27 -9.49
N PRO A 91 12.62 5.22 -9.28
CA PRO A 91 12.87 4.20 -10.30
C PRO A 91 11.71 3.19 -10.41
N ILE A 92 10.55 3.65 -10.88
CA ILE A 92 9.32 2.84 -10.96
C ILE A 92 9.48 1.66 -11.93
N GLU A 93 10.40 1.76 -12.90
CA GLU A 93 10.72 0.70 -13.84
C GLU A 93 11.18 -0.59 -13.14
N LYS A 94 11.76 -0.48 -11.93
CA LYS A 94 12.15 -1.64 -11.12
C LYS A 94 10.97 -2.46 -10.59
N LEU A 95 9.76 -1.89 -10.61
CA LEU A 95 8.53 -2.59 -10.23
C LEU A 95 7.96 -3.42 -11.39
N MET A 96 8.35 -3.13 -12.64
CA MET A 96 7.89 -3.86 -13.81
C MET A 96 8.55 -5.23 -13.86
N THR A 97 7.76 -6.28 -13.69
CA THR A 97 8.26 -7.65 -13.76
C THR A 97 8.02 -8.28 -15.13
N HIS A 98 6.97 -7.86 -15.85
CA HIS A 98 6.64 -8.41 -17.16
C HIS A 98 6.15 -7.32 -18.12
N THR A 99 6.37 -7.57 -19.41
CA THR A 99 5.70 -6.88 -20.51
C THR A 99 4.96 -7.95 -21.31
N LEU A 100 3.74 -7.67 -21.74
CA LEU A 100 2.92 -8.60 -22.52
C LEU A 100 2.11 -7.87 -23.59
N SER A 101 1.67 -8.60 -24.59
CA SER A 101 0.66 -8.15 -25.55
C SER A 101 -0.75 -8.22 -24.94
N LEU A 102 -1.73 -7.63 -25.62
CA LEU A 102 -3.13 -7.77 -25.20
C LEU A 102 -3.65 -9.21 -25.35
N ASP A 103 -3.14 -9.97 -26.32
CA ASP A 103 -3.55 -11.37 -26.55
C ASP A 103 -3.16 -12.30 -25.39
N GLU A 104 -2.11 -11.93 -24.64
CA GLU A 104 -1.59 -12.67 -23.48
C GLU A 104 -2.30 -12.28 -22.15
N ILE A 105 -3.39 -11.51 -22.21
CA ILE A 105 -4.03 -10.95 -21.00
C ILE A 105 -4.44 -12.01 -19.97
N ASN A 106 -4.89 -13.20 -20.43
CA ASN A 106 -5.30 -14.28 -19.53
C ASN A 106 -4.11 -14.86 -18.75
N GLU A 107 -2.97 -15.07 -19.40
CA GLU A 107 -1.73 -15.47 -18.72
C GLU A 107 -1.28 -14.39 -17.73
N GLY A 108 -1.46 -13.11 -18.09
CA GLY A 108 -1.25 -12.00 -17.17
C GLY A 108 -2.09 -12.10 -15.88
N PHE A 109 -3.36 -12.49 -15.99
CA PHE A 109 -4.23 -12.73 -14.83
C PHE A 109 -3.81 -13.96 -14.01
N GLU A 110 -3.37 -15.04 -14.65
CA GLU A 110 -2.85 -16.23 -13.98
C GLU A 110 -1.60 -15.90 -13.14
N ARG A 111 -0.61 -15.20 -13.72
CA ARG A 111 0.59 -14.74 -13.00
C ARG A 111 0.24 -13.82 -11.82
N LEU A 112 -0.77 -12.97 -11.96
CA LEU A 112 -1.27 -12.12 -10.88
C LEU A 112 -1.86 -12.95 -9.74
N ALA A 113 -2.68 -13.96 -10.06
CA ALA A 113 -3.32 -14.82 -9.08
C ALA A 113 -2.31 -15.69 -8.31
N GLU A 114 -1.23 -16.12 -8.97
CA GLU A 114 -0.14 -16.91 -8.37
C GLU A 114 0.84 -16.06 -7.55
N GLY A 115 0.75 -14.72 -7.64
CA GLY A 115 1.71 -13.82 -7.00
C GLY A 115 3.08 -13.79 -7.68
N ALA A 116 3.18 -14.27 -8.92
CA ALA A 116 4.41 -14.29 -9.72
C ALA A 116 4.74 -12.94 -10.38
N ALA A 117 3.81 -11.97 -10.35
CA ALA A 117 4.00 -10.65 -10.93
C ALA A 117 3.74 -9.51 -9.92
N ILE A 118 4.57 -8.45 -9.98
CA ILE A 118 4.36 -7.21 -9.22
C ILE A 118 3.63 -6.18 -10.09
N ARG A 119 4.23 -5.81 -11.24
CA ARG A 119 3.61 -4.95 -12.23
C ARG A 119 3.84 -5.51 -13.62
N GLN A 120 2.76 -5.56 -14.39
CA GLN A 120 2.78 -6.01 -15.78
C GLN A 120 2.31 -4.84 -16.66
N VAL A 121 2.98 -4.65 -17.81
CA VAL A 121 2.64 -3.61 -18.77
C VAL A 121 2.17 -4.26 -20.05
N ILE A 122 0.98 -3.86 -20.52
CA ILE A 122 0.49 -4.26 -21.84
C ILE A 122 1.04 -3.25 -22.85
N THR A 123 1.78 -3.75 -23.84
CA THR A 123 2.25 -2.96 -24.98
C THR A 123 1.34 -3.20 -26.17
N PHE A 124 1.05 -2.13 -26.91
CA PHE A 124 0.37 -2.17 -28.18
C PHE A 124 1.42 -1.87 -29.24
N ASP A 125 1.44 -2.64 -30.32
CA ASP A 125 2.25 -2.29 -31.48
C ASP A 125 1.82 -0.90 -31.95
N GLN A 126 2.82 -0.04 -32.18
CA GLN A 126 2.57 1.25 -32.81
C GLN A 126 2.68 1.02 -34.32
N ASP A 127 1.54 1.09 -35.01
CA ASP A 127 1.52 1.36 -36.45
C ASP A 127 2.16 2.73 -36.76
#